data_AF-A0A7W4A0G9-F1
#
_entry.id   AF-A0A7W4A0G9-F1
#
_cell.length_a   1.000
_cell.length_b   1.000
_cell.length_c   1.000
_cell.angle_alpha   90.00
_cell.angle_beta   90.00
_cell.angle_gamma   90.00
#
_symmetry.space_group_name_H-M   'P 1'
#
loop_
_entity.id
_entity.type
_entity.pdbx_description
1 polymer ?
#
loop_
_entity_poly.entity_id
_entity_poly.type
_entity_poly.pdbx_seq_one_letter_code
_entity_poly.pdbx_strand_id
1 'polypeptide(L)'
;MNSSITSFMRNFFSRALTIIFFGLAIILVISLFINAAQGLIAQSDLTEILLKSINTGIIALAVFELALIINKEYSELGEDDNKNAIDTLRGTLPRFIGTVCVALSLEGLIMVIKYSQLDLAGNLYYPVAIITSTALLLSSLALFLYLTDKQK
;
A
#
# COMPACT_ATOMS: atom_id res chain seq x y z
N MET A 1 -15.76 31.01 -9.94
CA MET A 1 -16.31 29.65 -9.66
C MET A 1 -16.46 29.53 -8.15
N ASN A 2 -17.66 29.26 -7.65
CA ASN A 2 -18.03 29.44 -6.24
C ASN A 2 -17.22 28.52 -5.31
N SER A 3 -16.40 29.07 -4.41
CA SER A 3 -15.50 28.31 -3.51
C SER A 3 -16.23 27.30 -2.62
N SER A 4 -17.52 27.52 -2.35
CA SER A 4 -18.40 26.57 -1.64
C SER A 4 -18.70 25.29 -2.44
N ILE A 5 -18.74 25.35 -3.78
CA ILE A 5 -19.01 24.15 -4.61
C ILE A 5 -17.76 23.27 -4.68
N THR A 6 -16.57 23.89 -4.80
CA THR A 6 -15.30 23.16 -4.84
C THR A 6 -14.98 22.47 -3.51
N SER A 7 -15.22 23.14 -2.38
CA SER A 7 -15.05 22.55 -1.04
C SER A 7 -16.05 21.43 -0.75
N PHE A 8 -17.32 21.60 -1.17
CA PHE A 8 -18.33 20.55 -1.06
C PHE A 8 -17.99 19.31 -1.91
N MET A 9 -17.61 19.49 -3.18
CA MET A 9 -17.16 18.38 -4.04
C MET A 9 -15.94 17.67 -3.47
N ARG A 10 -14.96 18.41 -2.95
CA ARG A 10 -13.74 17.85 -2.35
C ARG A 10 -14.07 16.98 -1.13
N ASN A 11 -14.93 17.48 -0.24
CA ASN A 11 -15.32 16.75 0.98
C ASN A 11 -16.16 15.51 0.67
N PHE A 12 -17.08 15.61 -0.31
CA PHE A 12 -17.85 14.45 -0.76
C PHE A 12 -16.94 13.36 -1.35
N PHE A 13 -16.01 13.75 -2.23
CA PHE A 13 -15.10 12.82 -2.89
C PHE A 13 -14.14 12.15 -1.90
N SER A 14 -13.51 12.91 -1.01
CA SER A 14 -12.59 12.35 -0.01
C SER A 14 -13.29 11.39 0.94
N ARG A 15 -14.53 11.69 1.36
CA ARG A 15 -15.29 10.84 2.26
C ARG A 15 -15.79 9.57 1.58
N ALA A 16 -16.25 9.66 0.33
CA ALA A 16 -16.59 8.49 -0.47
C ALA A 16 -15.36 7.58 -0.66
N LEU A 17 -14.23 8.16 -1.03
CA LEU A 17 -12.99 7.43 -1.27
C LEU A 17 -12.49 6.79 0.03
N THR A 18 -12.48 7.51 1.15
CA THR A 18 -12.16 6.95 2.48
C THR A 18 -13.01 5.73 2.82
N ILE A 19 -14.33 5.81 2.64
CA ILE A 19 -15.26 4.69 2.91
C ILE A 19 -14.93 3.49 2.01
N ILE A 20 -14.64 3.73 0.73
CA ILE A 20 -14.28 2.66 -0.21
C ILE A 20 -13.00 1.96 0.25
N PHE A 21 -11.92 2.70 0.56
CA PHE A 21 -10.66 2.09 0.98
C PHE A 21 -10.76 1.37 2.33
N PHE A 22 -11.51 1.90 3.30
CA PHE A 22 -11.80 1.18 4.53
C PHE A 22 -12.60 -0.10 4.28
N GLY A 23 -13.63 -0.04 3.44
CA GLY A 23 -14.41 -1.21 3.06
C GLY A 23 -13.55 -2.28 2.39
N LEU A 24 -12.67 -1.88 1.45
CA LEU A 24 -11.72 -2.77 0.80
C LEU A 24 -10.76 -3.41 1.81
N ALA A 25 -10.20 -2.64 2.74
CA ALA A 25 -9.32 -3.18 3.78
C ALA A 25 -10.03 -4.26 4.61
N ILE A 26 -11.27 -4.01 5.04
CA ILE A 26 -12.07 -4.99 5.79
C ILE A 26 -12.34 -6.24 4.94
N ILE A 27 -12.73 -6.07 3.68
CA ILE A 27 -12.97 -7.20 2.76
C ILE A 27 -11.71 -8.04 2.59
N LEU A 28 -10.54 -7.41 2.44
CA LEU A 28 -9.26 -8.12 2.32
C LEU A 28 -8.90 -8.89 3.60
N VAL A 29 -9.13 -8.31 4.77
CA VAL A 29 -8.94 -9.00 6.06
C VAL A 29 -9.87 -10.20 6.17
N ILE A 30 -11.16 -10.04 5.86
CA ILE A 30 -12.12 -11.16 5.86
C ILE A 30 -11.68 -12.24 4.85
N SER A 31 -11.28 -11.82 3.65
CA SER A 31 -10.77 -12.71 2.61
C SER A 31 -9.55 -13.51 3.08
N LEU A 32 -8.63 -12.90 3.83
CA LEU A 32 -7.49 -13.59 4.43
C LEU A 32 -7.94 -14.75 5.33
N PHE A 33 -8.88 -14.50 6.24
CA PHE A 33 -9.39 -15.53 7.15
C PHE A 33 -10.12 -16.65 6.41
N ILE A 34 -10.95 -16.30 5.41
CA ILE A 34 -11.68 -17.29 4.60
C ILE A 34 -10.69 -18.17 3.82
N ASN A 35 -9.70 -17.57 3.15
CA ASN A 35 -8.69 -18.30 2.38
C ASN A 35 -7.83 -19.19 3.28
N ALA A 36 -7.45 -18.71 4.46
CA ALA A 36 -6.68 -19.50 5.43
C ALA A 36 -7.48 -20.72 5.91
N ALA A 37 -8.76 -20.55 6.27
CA ALA A 37 -9.63 -21.64 6.69
C ALA A 37 -9.85 -22.66 5.57
N GLN A 38 -10.12 -22.20 4.35
CA GLN A 38 -10.27 -23.07 3.18
C GLN A 38 -8.98 -23.84 2.87
N GLY A 39 -7.82 -23.20 2.96
CA GLY A 39 -6.53 -23.84 2.74
C GLY A 39 -6.24 -24.98 3.72
N LEU A 40 -6.62 -24.82 4.99
CA LEU A 40 -6.49 -25.87 6.01
C LEU A 40 -7.43 -27.05 5.76
N ILE A 41 -8.68 -26.78 5.36
CA ILE A 41 -9.66 -27.82 5.03
C ILE A 41 -9.22 -28.59 3.78
N ALA A 42 -8.66 -27.91 2.79
CA ALA A 42 -8.20 -28.49 1.54
C ALA A 42 -6.86 -29.26 1.63
N GLN A 43 -6.24 -29.34 2.82
CA GLN A 43 -4.91 -29.93 3.04
C GLN A 43 -3.83 -29.37 2.08
N SER A 44 -3.93 -28.08 1.76
CA SER A 44 -2.87 -27.41 0.99
C SER A 44 -1.59 -27.23 1.81
N ASP A 45 -0.46 -27.02 1.14
CA ASP A 45 0.84 -26.83 1.81
C ASP A 45 0.74 -25.65 2.79
N LEU A 46 1.04 -25.90 4.06
CA LEU A 46 1.03 -24.90 5.13
C LEU A 46 1.89 -23.69 4.77
N THR A 47 3.00 -23.91 4.06
CA THR A 47 3.90 -22.85 3.62
C THR A 47 3.21 -21.93 2.63
N GLU A 48 2.48 -22.48 1.66
CA GLU A 48 1.75 -21.70 0.65
C GLU A 48 0.60 -20.89 1.28
N ILE A 49 -0.16 -21.50 2.19
CA ILE A 49 -1.24 -20.82 2.93
C ILE A 49 -0.66 -19.62 3.69
N LEU A 50 0.41 -19.84 4.46
CA LEU A 50 1.04 -18.78 5.26
C LEU A 50 1.56 -17.65 4.40
N LEU A 51 2.27 -17.95 3.30
CA LEU A 51 2.80 -16.92 2.39
C LEU A 51 1.67 -16.11 1.75
N LYS A 52 0.59 -16.77 1.31
CA LYS A 52 -0.58 -16.10 0.72
C LYS A 52 -1.32 -15.23 1.75
N SER A 53 -1.45 -15.71 2.99
CA SER A 53 -2.04 -14.94 4.08
C SER A 53 -1.20 -13.72 4.44
N ILE A 54 0.13 -13.84 4.53
CA ILE A 54 1.03 -12.71 4.79
C ILE A 54 0.88 -11.67 3.68
N ASN A 55 0.91 -12.09 2.41
CA ASN A 55 0.76 -11.19 1.27
C ASN A 55 -0.56 -10.42 1.33
N THR A 56 -1.68 -11.13 1.52
CA THR A 56 -3.02 -10.53 1.62
C THR A 56 -3.11 -9.58 2.81
N GLY A 57 -2.48 -9.93 3.94
CA GLY A 57 -2.47 -9.13 5.16
C GLY A 57 -1.73 -7.80 4.99
N ILE A 58 -0.58 -7.81 4.30
CA ILE A 58 0.19 -6.59 4.05
C ILE A 58 -0.52 -5.69 3.03
N ILE A 59 -1.15 -6.26 2.00
CA ILE A 59 -1.98 -5.49 1.06
C ILE A 59 -3.15 -4.84 1.81
N ALA A 60 -3.83 -5.59 2.68
CA ALA A 60 -4.91 -5.05 3.51
C ALA A 60 -4.43 -3.89 4.40
N LEU A 61 -3.23 -4.04 4.98
CA LEU A 61 -2.60 -3.00 5.79
C LEU A 61 -2.25 -1.75 4.97
N ALA A 62 -1.68 -1.90 3.77
CA ALA A 62 -1.38 -0.77 2.89
C ALA A 62 -2.65 -0.01 2.45
N VAL A 63 -3.73 -0.74 2.12
CA VAL A 63 -5.04 -0.16 1.76
C VAL A 63 -5.65 0.57 2.96
N PHE A 64 -5.52 0.02 4.17
CA PHE A 64 -5.96 0.65 5.41
C PHE A 64 -5.17 1.93 5.72
N GLU A 65 -3.84 1.90 5.58
CA GLU A 65 -3.01 3.10 5.78
C GLU A 65 -3.37 4.21 4.79
N LEU A 66 -3.62 3.85 3.52
CA LEU A 66 -4.08 4.80 2.52
C LEU A 66 -5.41 5.44 2.94
N ALA A 67 -6.38 4.65 3.41
CA ALA A 67 -7.66 5.16 3.90
C ALA A 67 -7.48 6.18 5.04
N LEU A 68 -6.58 5.90 5.99
CA LEU A 68 -6.24 6.82 7.08
C LEU A 68 -5.60 8.12 6.57
N ILE A 69 -4.70 8.02 5.60
CA ILE A 69 -4.03 9.17 5.00
C ILE A 69 -5.04 10.09 4.32
N ILE A 70 -5.92 9.54 3.48
CA ILE A 70 -6.97 10.31 2.80
C ILE A 70 -7.89 10.97 3.84
N ASN A 71 -8.32 10.21 4.85
CA ASN A 71 -9.18 10.76 5.89
C ASN A 71 -8.51 11.93 6.63
N LYS A 72 -7.23 11.80 6.98
CA LYS A 72 -6.46 12.84 7.69
C LYS A 72 -6.21 14.07 6.80
N GLU A 73 -5.73 13.85 5.58
CA GLU A 73 -5.37 14.91 4.64
C GLU A 73 -6.59 15.75 4.27
N TYR A 74 -7.74 15.12 3.99
CA TYR A 74 -8.91 15.86 3.55
C TYR A 74 -9.85 16.32 4.67
N SER A 75 -9.76 15.76 5.89
CA SER A 75 -10.56 16.24 7.04
C SER A 75 -9.93 17.46 7.74
N GLU A 76 -8.59 17.61 7.72
CA GLU A 76 -7.88 18.73 8.38
C GLU A 76 -7.75 19.98 7.49
N LEU A 77 -8.01 19.89 6.18
CA LEU A 77 -7.89 20.97 5.19
C LEU A 77 -9.07 21.97 5.21
N GLY A 78 -9.87 21.96 6.29
CA GLY A 78 -11.00 22.87 6.51
C GLY A 78 -10.66 24.09 7.38
N GLU A 79 -9.53 24.10 8.09
CA GLU A 79 -9.22 25.15 9.09
C GLU A 79 -7.91 25.93 8.86
N ASP A 80 -7.00 25.46 7.99
CA ASP A 80 -5.75 26.18 7.69
C ASP A 80 -5.40 26.09 6.19
N ASP A 81 -5.75 27.14 5.44
CA ASP A 81 -5.41 27.33 4.01
C ASP A 81 -3.89 27.53 3.77
N ASN A 82 -3.07 27.42 4.83
CA ASN A 82 -1.64 27.73 4.84
C ASN A 82 -0.73 26.53 5.13
N LYS A 83 -1.28 25.31 5.26
CA LYS A 83 -0.45 24.09 5.30
C LYS A 83 0.04 23.79 3.88
N ASN A 84 1.36 23.89 3.66
CA ASN A 84 1.96 23.53 2.38
C ASN A 84 1.64 22.07 2.06
N ALA A 85 1.05 21.79 0.89
CA ALA A 85 0.76 20.43 0.44
C ALA A 85 1.99 19.50 0.53
N ILE A 86 3.18 20.07 0.33
CA ILE A 86 4.46 19.36 0.43
C ILE A 86 4.73 18.86 1.86
N ASP A 87 4.39 19.64 2.89
CA ASP A 87 4.62 19.26 4.29
C ASP A 87 3.69 18.10 4.70
N THR A 88 2.44 18.12 4.23
CA THR A 88 1.48 17.03 4.43
C THR A 88 1.94 15.75 3.75
N LEU A 89 2.35 15.82 2.48
CA LEU A 89 2.83 14.67 1.70
C LEU A 89 4.07 14.02 2.33
N ARG A 90 4.99 14.79 2.93
CA ARG A 90 6.15 14.21 3.63
C ARG A 90 5.78 13.43 4.88
N GLY A 91 4.71 13.81 5.56
CA GLY A 91 4.24 13.10 6.75
C GLY A 91 3.55 11.78 6.44
N THR A 92 2.89 11.68 5.29
CA THR A 92 2.00 10.55 4.96
C THR A 92 2.57 9.58 3.92
N LEU A 93 3.23 10.08 2.87
CA LEU A 93 3.76 9.25 1.78
C LEU A 93 4.78 8.20 2.24
N PRO A 94 5.74 8.48 3.16
CA PRO A 94 6.75 7.50 3.52
C PRO A 94 6.16 6.25 4.16
N ARG A 95 5.09 6.42 4.94
CA ARG A 95 4.40 5.33 5.61
C ARG A 95 3.69 4.42 4.61
N PHE A 96 2.89 5.02 3.71
CA PHE A 96 2.20 4.27 2.66
C PHE A 96 3.14 3.59 1.67
N ILE A 97 4.11 4.32 1.13
CA ILE A 97 5.06 3.73 0.18
C ILE A 97 5.93 2.68 0.87
N GLY A 98 6.29 2.88 2.14
CA GLY A 98 6.98 1.86 2.94
C GLY A 98 6.21 0.54 2.99
N THR A 99 4.91 0.56 3.30
CA THR A 99 4.09 -0.65 3.36
C THR A 99 3.87 -1.30 1.99
N VAL A 100 3.72 -0.50 0.93
CA VAL A 100 3.70 -0.99 -0.46
C VAL A 100 5.02 -1.66 -0.84
N CYS A 101 6.16 -1.09 -0.47
CA CYS A 101 7.48 -1.68 -0.75
C CYS A 101 7.69 -3.00 -0.01
N VAL A 102 7.19 -3.13 1.23
CA VAL A 102 7.19 -4.42 1.94
C VAL A 102 6.36 -5.46 1.19
N ALA A 103 5.15 -5.09 0.72
CA ALA A 103 4.29 -5.99 -0.06
C ALA A 103 4.98 -6.47 -1.34
N LEU A 104 5.55 -5.54 -2.13
CA LEU A 104 6.25 -5.85 -3.38
C LEU A 104 7.50 -6.70 -3.14
N SER A 105 8.25 -6.43 -2.07
CA SER A 105 9.43 -7.22 -1.72
C SER A 105 9.06 -8.67 -1.37
N LEU A 106 7.98 -8.88 -0.61
CA LEU A 106 7.51 -10.23 -0.29
C LEU A 106 6.99 -10.96 -1.53
N GLU A 107 6.27 -10.27 -2.40
CA GLU A 107 5.79 -10.83 -3.67
C GLU A 107 6.97 -11.30 -4.55
N GLY A 108 8.03 -10.47 -4.64
CA GLY A 108 9.28 -10.84 -5.31
C GLY A 108 9.95 -12.06 -4.68
N LEU A 109 10.09 -12.08 -3.34
CA LEU A 109 10.72 -13.19 -2.60
C LEU A 109 9.97 -14.51 -2.76
N ILE A 110 8.63 -14.50 -2.66
CA ILE A 110 7.79 -15.68 -2.85
C ILE A 110 7.99 -16.24 -4.26
N MET A 111 8.04 -15.37 -5.28
CA MET A 111 8.31 -15.80 -6.65
C MET A 111 9.71 -16.35 -6.84
N VAL A 112 10.75 -15.79 -6.20
CA VAL A 112 12.10 -16.38 -6.24
C VAL A 112 12.08 -17.79 -5.68
N ILE A 113 11.46 -18.01 -4.52
CA ILE A 113 11.39 -19.33 -3.89
C ILE A 113 10.66 -20.32 -4.81
N LYS A 114 9.50 -19.91 -5.34
CA LYS A 114 8.67 -20.76 -6.21
C LYS A 114 9.37 -21.12 -7.51
N TYR A 115 9.99 -20.15 -8.18
CA TYR A 115 10.71 -20.41 -9.45
C TYR A 115 12.01 -21.18 -9.23
N SER A 116 12.69 -20.98 -8.09
CA SER A 116 13.90 -21.73 -7.75
C SER A 116 13.62 -23.21 -7.49
N GLN A 117 12.45 -23.57 -6.98
CA GLN A 117 12.09 -24.96 -6.67
C GLN A 117 11.56 -25.75 -7.88
N LEU A 118 11.01 -25.06 -8.88
CA LEU A 118 10.38 -25.70 -10.05
C LEU A 118 11.35 -25.91 -11.23
N ASP A 119 12.65 -25.64 -11.07
CA ASP A 119 13.67 -25.72 -12.13
C ASP A 119 13.38 -24.83 -13.36
N LEU A 120 12.44 -23.88 -13.22
CA LEU A 120 12.08 -22.84 -14.20
C LEU A 120 13.04 -21.64 -14.16
N ALA A 121 14.33 -21.91 -13.99
CA ALA A 121 15.38 -20.89 -13.80
C ALA A 121 15.46 -19.86 -14.95
N GLY A 122 14.90 -20.16 -16.12
CA GLY A 122 14.84 -19.25 -17.27
C GLY A 122 13.92 -18.03 -17.09
N ASN A 123 12.97 -18.02 -16.15
CA ASN A 123 11.99 -16.92 -15.99
C ASN A 123 12.22 -16.03 -14.76
N LEU A 124 13.44 -16.01 -14.20
CA LEU A 124 13.78 -15.19 -13.02
C LEU A 124 13.69 -13.67 -13.25
N TYR A 125 13.47 -13.22 -14.49
CA TYR A 125 13.30 -11.82 -14.83
C TYR A 125 12.17 -11.14 -14.04
N TYR A 126 11.08 -11.85 -13.75
CA TYR A 126 9.94 -11.31 -12.99
C TYR A 126 10.31 -10.90 -11.56
N PRO A 127 10.83 -11.82 -10.71
CA PRO A 127 11.25 -11.42 -9.37
C PRO A 127 12.32 -10.33 -9.37
N VAL A 128 13.29 -10.40 -10.28
CA VAL A 128 14.35 -9.37 -10.38
C VAL A 128 13.75 -8.01 -10.74
N ALA A 129 12.80 -7.95 -11.67
CA ALA A 129 12.13 -6.71 -12.04
C ALA A 129 11.32 -6.12 -10.87
N ILE A 130 10.64 -6.95 -10.08
CA ILE A 130 9.89 -6.50 -8.90
C ILE A 130 10.84 -5.92 -7.85
N ILE A 131 11.89 -6.66 -7.46
CA ILE A 131 12.86 -6.20 -6.47
C ILE A 131 13.58 -4.93 -6.92
N THR A 132 13.96 -4.85 -8.20
CA THR A 132 14.59 -3.65 -8.77
C THR A 132 13.63 -2.47 -8.76
N SER A 133 12.36 -2.67 -9.13
CA SER A 133 11.34 -1.62 -9.10
C SER A 133 11.07 -1.13 -7.67
N THR A 134 11.06 -2.03 -6.69
CA THR A 134 10.93 -1.66 -5.27
C THR A 134 12.13 -0.83 -4.79
N ALA A 135 13.36 -1.22 -5.17
CA ALA A 135 14.55 -0.45 -4.83
C ALA A 135 14.53 0.95 -5.47
N LEU A 136 14.08 1.06 -6.72
CA LEU A 136 13.91 2.34 -7.42
C LEU A 136 12.83 3.21 -6.77
N LEU A 137 11.69 2.62 -6.39
CA LEU A 137 10.61 3.33 -5.69
C LEU A 137 11.08 3.88 -4.34
N LEU A 138 11.77 3.06 -3.53
CA LEU A 138 12.36 3.50 -2.27
C LEU A 138 13.41 4.58 -2.47
N SER A 139 14.27 4.45 -3.47
CA SER A 139 15.28 5.46 -3.80
C SER A 139 14.64 6.78 -4.23
N SER A 140 13.58 6.72 -5.04
CA SER A 140 12.83 7.90 -5.47
C SER A 140 12.12 8.59 -4.30
N LEU A 141 11.56 7.82 -3.37
CA LEU A 141 10.98 8.35 -2.14
C LEU A 141 12.06 9.01 -1.27
N ALA A 142 13.20 8.35 -1.07
CA ALA A 142 14.31 8.90 -0.29
C ALA A 142 14.83 10.21 -0.90
N LEU A 143 14.98 10.27 -2.22
CA LEU A 143 15.37 11.48 -2.94
C LEU A 143 14.32 12.58 -2.81
N PHE A 144 13.03 12.26 -2.94
CA PHE A 144 11.94 13.22 -2.73
C PHE A 144 12.00 13.80 -1.32
N LEU A 145 12.14 12.97 -0.29
CA LEU A 145 12.26 13.43 1.09
C LEU A 145 13.50 14.30 1.29
N TYR A 146 14.65 13.91 0.76
CA TYR A 146 15.89 14.67 0.85
C TYR A 146 15.82 16.04 0.16
N LEU A 147 15.31 16.10 -1.07
CA LEU A 147 15.21 17.35 -1.84
C LEU A 147 14.16 18.30 -1.29
N THR A 148 13.11 17.73 -0.71
CA THR A 148 12.07 18.54 -0.10
C THR A 148 12.50 18.96 1.30
N ASP A 149 13.30 18.17 2.03
CA ASP A 149 13.76 18.47 3.39
C ASP A 149 14.14 19.94 3.56
N LYS A 150 13.39 20.65 4.42
CA LYS A 150 13.68 22.05 4.70
C LYS A 150 14.89 22.02 5.62
N GLN A 151 16.08 22.01 5.03
CA GLN A 151 17.30 22.39 5.73
C GLN A 151 16.99 23.69 6.49
N LYS A 152 17.12 23.62 7.81
CA LYS A 152 17.02 24.74 8.74
C LYS A 152 17.94 25.88 8.32
#